data_AF-A0A9W6FKM1-F1
#
_entry.id   AF-A0A9W6FKM1-F1
#
_cell.length_a   1.000
_cell.length_b   1.000
_cell.length_c   1.000
_cell.angle_alpha   90.00
_cell.angle_beta   90.00
_cell.angle_gamma   90.00
#
_symmetry.space_group_name_H-M   'P 1'
#
loop_
_entity.id
_entity.type
_entity.pdbx_description
1 polymer ?
#
loop_
_entity_poly.entity_id
_entity_poly.type
_entity_poly.pdbx_seq_one_letter_code
_entity_poly.pdbx_strand_id
1 'polypeptide(L)'
;MKHMDSFLLEKTPRGFVPAFPQDADDAAQVPMGTQVRVSMPGKSEKTNRFFWALMTHVGNALGIDKRSLATELLVKLNRVDAFQFTDGRMQVVPRSIAAMKVDEFRTFLDEALLLLVTHYLPDMPRDRLLAEVLRMCGVSYADIMGGRR
;
A
#
# COMPACT_ATOMS: atom_id res chain seq x y z
N MET A 1 -31.30 -12.59 8.00
CA MET A 1 -30.11 -12.77 7.13
C MET A 1 -28.88 -12.54 8.00
N LYS A 2 -28.18 -13.59 8.42
CA LYS A 2 -26.90 -13.43 9.12
C LYS A 2 -25.89 -12.86 8.12
N HIS A 3 -25.17 -11.81 8.50
CA HIS A 3 -23.98 -11.37 7.78
C HIS A 3 -23.02 -12.56 7.72
N MET A 4 -22.71 -13.06 6.52
CA MET A 4 -21.60 -13.98 6.36
C MET A 4 -20.33 -13.15 6.49
N ASP A 5 -19.60 -13.39 7.57
CA ASP A 5 -18.26 -12.88 7.75
C ASP A 5 -17.36 -13.43 6.64
N SER A 6 -16.45 -12.59 6.15
CA SER A 6 -15.47 -12.98 5.14
C SER A 6 -14.51 -14.02 5.72
N PHE A 7 -14.31 -15.16 5.05
CA PHE A 7 -13.32 -16.18 5.41
C PHE A 7 -12.16 -16.22 4.41
N LEU A 8 -11.00 -16.70 4.86
CA LEU A 8 -9.78 -16.69 4.05
C LEU A 8 -9.60 -18.00 3.28
N LEU A 9 -9.16 -17.86 2.03
CA LEU A 9 -8.88 -18.96 1.13
C LEU A 9 -7.44 -18.91 0.63
N GLU A 10 -6.76 -20.04 0.65
CA GLU A 10 -5.47 -20.25 0.00
C GLU A 10 -5.66 -20.79 -1.42
N LYS A 11 -4.93 -20.22 -2.38
CA LYS A 11 -4.94 -20.70 -3.76
C LYS A 11 -3.99 -21.88 -3.92
N THR A 12 -4.53 -23.02 -4.35
CA THR A 12 -3.79 -24.24 -4.69
C THR A 12 -3.91 -24.56 -6.18
N PRO A 13 -3.11 -25.48 -6.74
CA PRO A 13 -3.26 -25.93 -8.12
C PRO A 13 -4.63 -26.54 -8.44
N ARG A 14 -5.36 -27.03 -7.42
CA ARG A 14 -6.67 -27.68 -7.57
C ARG A 14 -7.86 -26.75 -7.29
N GLY A 15 -7.61 -25.47 -6.98
CA GLY A 15 -8.63 -24.50 -6.64
C GLY A 15 -8.34 -23.78 -5.33
N PHE A 16 -9.37 -23.30 -4.66
CA PHE A 16 -9.25 -22.58 -3.39
C PHE A 16 -9.60 -23.50 -2.22
N VAL A 17 -8.78 -23.48 -1.17
CA VAL A 17 -9.01 -24.22 0.07
C VAL A 17 -9.03 -23.26 1.25
N PRO A 18 -9.73 -23.57 2.36
CA PRO A 18 -9.69 -22.76 3.58
C PRO A 18 -8.24 -22.53 4.04
N ALA A 19 -7.88 -21.27 4.33
CA ALA A 19 -6.52 -20.92 4.74
C ALA A 19 -6.25 -21.38 6.19
N PHE A 20 -7.26 -21.34 7.06
CA PHE A 20 -7.17 -21.79 8.45
C PHE A 20 -8.31 -22.77 8.80
N PRO A 21 -8.17 -23.58 9.87
CA PRO A 21 -9.22 -24.52 10.30
C PRO A 21 -10.58 -23.86 10.56
N GLN A 22 -10.58 -22.65 11.14
CA GLN A 22 -11.79 -21.87 11.39
C GLN A 22 -12.50 -21.42 10.10
N ASP A 23 -11.76 -21.17 9.01
CA ASP A 23 -12.35 -20.83 7.71
C ASP A 23 -13.04 -22.04 7.07
N ALA A 24 -12.70 -23.26 7.48
CA ALA A 24 -13.29 -24.48 6.94
C ALA A 24 -14.75 -24.63 7.36
N ASP A 25 -15.07 -24.25 8.59
CA ASP A 25 -16.44 -24.27 9.12
C ASP A 25 -17.32 -23.25 8.40
N ASP A 26 -16.78 -22.07 8.11
CA ASP A 26 -17.49 -21.03 7.34
C ASP A 26 -17.62 -21.39 5.86
N ALA A 27 -16.58 -21.96 5.26
CA ALA A 27 -16.61 -22.43 3.87
C ALA A 27 -17.61 -23.60 3.67
N ALA A 28 -17.71 -24.50 4.65
CA ALA A 28 -18.65 -25.63 4.61
C ALA A 28 -20.12 -25.19 4.64
N GLN A 29 -20.41 -23.99 5.17
CA GLN A 29 -21.76 -23.41 5.14
C GLN A 29 -22.17 -22.85 3.78
N VAL A 30 -21.23 -22.70 2.83
CA VAL A 30 -21.52 -22.21 1.48
C VAL A 30 -22.03 -23.34 0.60
N PRO A 31 -23.29 -23.28 0.10
CA PRO A 31 -23.84 -24.34 -0.74
C PRO A 31 -23.06 -24.49 -2.05
N MET A 32 -22.91 -25.73 -2.54
CA MET A 32 -22.30 -25.99 -3.85
C MET A 32 -23.06 -25.25 -4.97
N GLY A 33 -22.30 -24.68 -5.90
CA GLY A 33 -22.86 -23.86 -6.99
C GLY A 33 -23.07 -22.38 -6.65
N THR A 34 -22.86 -21.98 -5.39
CA THR A 34 -22.90 -20.57 -5.00
C THR A 34 -21.73 -19.82 -5.62
N GLN A 35 -22.01 -18.70 -6.30
CA GLN A 35 -20.96 -17.80 -6.76
C GLN A 35 -20.43 -16.99 -5.59
N VAL A 36 -19.12 -17.08 -5.35
CA VAL A 36 -18.43 -16.28 -4.34
C VAL A 36 -17.57 -15.20 -4.99
N ARG A 37 -17.54 -14.02 -4.39
CA ARG A 37 -16.59 -12.97 -4.77
C ARG A 37 -15.32 -13.16 -3.96
N VAL A 38 -14.21 -13.43 -4.63
CA VAL A 38 -12.89 -13.49 -3.99
C VAL A 38 -12.19 -12.15 -4.19
N SER A 39 -11.68 -11.58 -3.12
CA SER A 39 -10.74 -10.45 -3.17
C SER A 39 -9.43 -10.89 -2.55
N MET A 40 -8.32 -10.67 -3.25
CA MET A 40 -7.02 -10.74 -2.58
C MET A 40 -6.90 -9.54 -1.64
N PRO A 41 -6.44 -9.73 -0.39
CA PRO A 41 -6.17 -8.60 0.48
C PRO A 41 -5.21 -7.66 -0.24
N GLY A 42 -5.52 -6.37 -0.22
CA GLY A 42 -4.66 -5.34 -0.80
C GLY A 42 -3.34 -5.22 -0.04
N LYS A 43 -2.66 -4.09 -0.22
CA LYS A 43 -1.50 -3.74 0.61
C LYS A 43 -1.85 -3.90 2.10
N SER A 44 -0.93 -4.47 2.88
CA SER A 44 -1.17 -4.69 4.31
C SER A 44 -1.48 -3.35 5.00
N GLU A 45 -2.33 -3.39 6.02
CA GLU A 45 -2.64 -2.19 6.81
C GLU A 45 -1.37 -1.56 7.41
N LYS A 46 -0.42 -2.40 7.81
CA LYS A 46 0.92 -2.00 8.28
C LYS A 46 1.68 -1.21 7.22
N THR A 47 1.69 -1.69 5.97
CA THR A 47 2.33 -1.02 4.82
C THR A 47 1.71 0.36 4.58
N ASN A 48 0.37 0.45 4.59
CA ASN A 48 -0.31 1.72 4.38
C ASN A 48 -0.05 2.70 5.54
N ARG A 49 -0.09 2.22 6.79
CA ARG A 49 0.22 3.00 7.98
C ARG A 49 1.64 3.55 7.94
N PHE A 50 2.61 2.71 7.61
CA PHE A 50 4.01 3.11 7.44
C PHE A 50 4.15 4.20 6.38
N PHE A 51 3.56 4.01 5.20
CA PHE A 51 3.65 5.00 4.12
C PHE A 51 3.12 6.37 4.55
N TRP A 52 1.94 6.43 5.18
CA TRP A 52 1.40 7.71 5.61
C TRP A 52 2.16 8.32 6.80
N ALA A 53 2.76 7.50 7.65
CA ALA A 53 3.66 7.98 8.69
C ALA A 53 4.93 8.60 8.10
N LEU A 54 5.52 7.97 7.09
CA LEU A 54 6.67 8.51 6.33
C LEU A 54 6.31 9.88 5.72
N MET A 55 5.19 9.95 4.99
CA MET A 55 4.74 11.21 4.38
C MET A 55 4.46 12.29 5.43
N THR A 56 3.92 11.91 6.59
CA THR A 56 3.66 12.87 7.69
C THR A 56 4.96 13.36 8.31
N HIS A 57 5.89 12.45 8.59
CA HIS A 57 7.18 12.79 9.19
C HIS A 57 7.98 13.73 8.28
N VAL A 58 8.13 13.37 7.01
CA VAL A 58 8.87 14.20 6.04
C VAL A 58 8.10 15.47 5.71
N GLY A 59 6.78 15.39 5.54
CA GLY A 59 5.94 16.56 5.31
C GLY A 59 6.07 17.61 6.43
N ASN A 60 6.06 17.18 7.69
CA ASN A 60 6.28 18.06 8.84
C ASN A 60 7.65 18.73 8.82
N ALA A 61 8.71 18.01 8.42
CA ALA A 61 10.05 18.58 8.31
C ALA A 61 10.15 19.64 7.19
N LEU A 62 9.35 19.50 6.14
CA LEU A 62 9.34 20.39 4.98
C LEU A 62 8.27 21.49 5.04
N GLY A 63 7.36 21.44 6.02
CA GLY A 63 6.17 22.29 6.06
C GLY A 63 5.15 21.99 4.95
N ILE A 64 5.17 20.78 4.38
CA ILE A 64 4.28 20.33 3.30
C ILE A 64 3.28 19.31 3.88
N ASP A 65 2.02 19.38 3.48
CA ASP A 65 1.05 18.38 3.93
C ASP A 65 1.33 17.01 3.30
N LYS A 66 1.05 15.94 4.06
CA LYS A 66 1.33 14.56 3.65
C LYS A 66 0.69 14.14 2.33
N ARG A 67 -0.46 14.73 1.94
CA ARG A 67 -1.16 14.38 0.70
C ARG A 67 -0.52 15.08 -0.49
N SER A 68 -0.16 16.36 -0.36
CA SER A 68 0.59 17.07 -1.38
C SER A 68 1.95 16.44 -1.61
N LEU A 69 2.67 16.06 -0.55
CA LEU A 69 3.95 15.36 -0.69
C LEU A 69 3.77 14.02 -1.43
N ALA A 70 2.77 13.22 -1.06
CA ALA A 70 2.48 11.96 -1.75
C ALA A 70 2.14 12.18 -3.24
N THR A 71 1.31 13.18 -3.55
CA THR A 71 1.00 13.55 -4.94
C THR A 71 2.23 14.00 -5.70
N GLU A 72 3.09 14.83 -5.10
CA GLU A 72 4.31 15.31 -5.73
C GLU A 72 5.27 14.16 -6.05
N LEU A 73 5.45 13.21 -5.13
CA LEU A 73 6.27 12.01 -5.35
C LEU A 73 5.69 11.16 -6.49
N LEU A 74 4.38 10.95 -6.54
CA LEU A 74 3.73 10.22 -7.64
C LEU A 74 3.98 10.90 -8.99
N VAL A 75 3.87 12.21 -9.06
CA VAL A 75 4.11 12.98 -10.29
C VAL A 75 5.59 12.90 -10.69
N LYS A 76 6.53 13.12 -9.76
CA LYS A 76 7.98 13.06 -10.02
C LYS A 76 8.46 11.68 -10.45
N LEU A 77 7.82 10.62 -9.94
CA LEU A 77 8.11 9.23 -10.32
C LEU A 77 7.27 8.73 -11.50
N ASN A 78 6.62 9.64 -12.24
CA ASN A 78 5.83 9.35 -13.43
C ASN A 78 4.72 8.30 -13.18
N ARG A 79 4.15 8.29 -11.98
CA ARG A 79 3.00 7.45 -11.57
C ARG A 79 1.71 8.24 -11.75
N VAL A 80 1.42 8.61 -13.00
CA VAL A 80 0.26 9.43 -13.40
C VAL A 80 -0.67 8.59 -14.26
N ASP A 81 -1.98 8.68 -14.02
CA ASP A 81 -2.98 7.96 -14.81
C ASP A 81 -3.52 8.79 -15.99
N ALA A 82 -3.65 10.11 -15.81
CA ALA A 82 -4.15 10.98 -16.86
C ALA A 82 -3.64 12.42 -16.72
N PHE A 83 -3.68 13.15 -17.83
CA PHE A 83 -3.64 14.60 -17.86
C PHE A 83 -5.04 15.09 -18.23
N GLN A 84 -5.64 15.90 -17.38
CA GLN A 84 -6.95 16.48 -17.62
C GLN A 84 -6.81 17.96 -17.94
N PHE A 85 -7.52 18.43 -18.95
CA PHE A 85 -7.61 19.86 -19.25
C PHE A 85 -8.94 20.38 -18.71
N THR A 86 -8.85 21.23 -17.70
CA THR A 86 -10.01 21.87 -17.08
C THR A 86 -9.76 23.37 -17.07
N ASP A 87 -10.68 24.15 -17.66
CA ASP A 87 -10.61 25.62 -17.74
C ASP A 87 -9.30 26.16 -18.35
N GLY A 88 -8.81 25.51 -19.40
CA GLY A 88 -7.58 25.88 -20.09
C GLY A 88 -6.30 25.58 -19.31
N ARG A 89 -6.39 24.89 -18.17
CA ARG A 89 -5.25 24.45 -17.36
C ARG A 89 -5.08 22.94 -17.43
N MET A 90 -3.84 22.49 -17.61
CA MET A 90 -3.49 21.08 -17.53
C MET A 90 -3.33 20.69 -16.06
N GLN A 91 -4.11 19.71 -15.62
CA GLN A 91 -4.02 19.08 -14.30
C GLN A 91 -3.49 17.66 -14.45
N VAL A 92 -2.51 17.31 -13.61
CA VAL A 92 -1.95 15.98 -13.56
C VAL A 92 -2.79 15.15 -12.57
N VAL A 93 -3.31 14.02 -13.02
CA VAL A 93 -4.08 13.10 -12.17
C VAL A 93 -3.17 11.96 -11.75
N PRO A 94 -2.62 11.99 -10.52
CA PRO A 94 -1.72 10.95 -10.04
C PRO A 94 -2.47 9.62 -9.88
N ARG A 95 -1.75 8.52 -10.07
CA ARG A 95 -2.29 7.18 -9.86
C ARG A 95 -2.71 7.00 -8.41
N SER A 96 -3.87 6.38 -8.20
CA SER A 96 -4.32 6.04 -6.85
C SER A 96 -3.39 5.02 -6.21
N ILE A 97 -2.76 5.40 -5.10
CA ILE A 97 -1.95 4.48 -4.28
C ILE A 97 -2.79 3.27 -3.87
N ALA A 98 -4.08 3.45 -3.54
CA ALA A 98 -4.95 2.34 -3.16
C ALA A 98 -5.11 1.30 -4.29
N ALA A 99 -5.13 1.74 -5.55
CA ALA A 99 -5.28 0.88 -6.72
C ALA A 99 -3.99 0.15 -7.14
N MET A 100 -2.82 0.59 -6.66
CA MET A 100 -1.54 -0.04 -7.00
C MET A 100 -1.46 -1.49 -6.53
N LYS A 101 -0.89 -2.37 -7.36
CA LYS A 101 -0.54 -3.74 -6.93
C LYS A 101 0.56 -3.70 -5.87
N VAL A 102 0.73 -4.79 -5.11
CA VAL A 102 1.73 -4.85 -4.03
C VAL A 102 3.14 -4.64 -4.58
N ASP A 103 3.51 -5.31 -5.66
CA ASP A 103 4.86 -5.17 -6.25
C ASP A 103 5.09 -3.78 -6.84
N GLU A 104 4.09 -3.22 -7.51
CA GLU A 104 4.13 -1.85 -8.01
C GLU A 104 4.35 -0.84 -6.88
N PHE A 105 3.63 -1.01 -5.77
CA PHE A 105 3.77 -0.15 -4.62
C PHE A 105 5.15 -0.28 -3.95
N ARG A 106 5.72 -1.50 -3.89
CA ARG A 106 7.08 -1.70 -3.36
C ARG A 106 8.10 -0.93 -4.19
N THR A 107 8.03 -1.06 -5.52
CA THR A 107 8.90 -0.29 -6.43
C THR A 107 8.72 1.21 -6.22
N PHE A 108 7.48 1.69 -6.17
CA PHE A 108 7.20 3.09 -5.89
C PHE A 108 7.75 3.54 -4.54
N LEU A 109 7.60 2.74 -3.48
CA LEU A 109 8.08 3.08 -2.13
C LEU A 109 9.61 3.18 -2.10
N ASP A 110 10.32 2.25 -2.72
CA ASP A 110 11.79 2.28 -2.82
C ASP A 110 12.27 3.50 -3.62
N GLU A 111 11.64 3.79 -4.76
CA GLU A 111 11.93 4.97 -5.59
C GLU A 111 11.64 6.27 -4.83
N ALA A 112 10.52 6.33 -4.10
CA ALA A 112 10.12 7.46 -3.28
C ALA A 112 11.09 7.69 -2.13
N LEU A 113 11.51 6.64 -1.42
CA LEU A 113 12.52 6.73 -0.37
C LEU A 113 13.83 7.29 -0.89
N LEU A 114 14.28 6.83 -2.06
CA LEU A 114 15.48 7.36 -2.69
C LEU A 114 15.32 8.85 -2.99
N LEU A 115 14.22 9.24 -3.64
CA LEU A 115 13.94 10.63 -3.99
C LEU A 115 13.86 11.53 -2.75
N LEU A 116 13.26 11.05 -1.66
CA LEU A 116 13.15 11.77 -0.39
C LEU A 116 14.54 12.04 0.20
N VAL A 117 15.41 11.04 0.28
CA VAL A 117 16.74 11.23 0.88
C VAL A 117 17.70 11.98 -0.02
N THR A 118 17.53 11.95 -1.35
CA THR A 118 18.44 12.67 -2.25
C THR A 118 18.02 14.12 -2.50
N HIS A 119 16.72 14.43 -2.52
CA HIS A 119 16.24 15.76 -2.89
C HIS A 119 15.56 16.55 -1.77
N TYR A 120 14.91 15.88 -0.81
CA TYR A 120 14.14 16.57 0.22
C TYR A 120 14.85 16.62 1.56
N LEU A 121 15.56 15.56 1.92
CA LEU A 121 16.30 15.44 3.17
C LEU A 121 17.74 14.96 2.91
N PRO A 122 18.56 15.74 2.17
CA PRO A 122 19.92 15.33 1.80
C PRO A 122 20.82 15.05 3.00
N ASP A 123 20.56 15.70 4.14
CA ASP A 123 21.33 15.52 5.37
C ASP A 123 20.86 14.33 6.23
N MET A 124 19.79 13.64 5.82
CA MET A 124 19.24 12.49 6.56
C MET A 124 19.51 11.18 5.80
N PRO A 125 20.34 10.27 6.34
CA PRO A 125 20.54 8.96 5.76
C PRO A 125 19.24 8.14 5.69
N ARG A 126 19.08 7.35 4.62
CA ARG A 126 17.93 6.44 4.43
C ARG A 126 17.65 5.57 5.65
N ASP A 127 18.68 4.95 6.22
CA ASP A 127 18.52 4.03 7.34
C ASP A 127 18.00 4.74 8.59
N ARG A 128 18.42 6.00 8.81
CA ARG A 128 17.92 6.83 9.90
C ARG A 128 16.45 7.18 9.70
N LEU A 129 16.09 7.66 8.50
CA LEU A 129 14.70 7.98 8.16
C LEU A 129 13.79 6.76 8.35
N LEU A 130 14.22 5.60 7.84
CA LEU A 130 13.49 4.35 8.00
C LEU A 130 13.36 3.96 9.48
N ALA A 131 14.46 3.98 10.25
CA ALA A 131 14.43 3.61 11.65
C ALA A 131 13.47 4.50 12.47
N GLU A 132 13.47 5.81 12.22
CA GLU A 132 12.58 6.75 12.91
C GLU A 132 11.10 6.43 12.60
N VAL A 133 10.75 6.25 11.33
CA VAL A 133 9.35 5.98 10.92
C VAL A 133 8.88 4.58 11.33
N LEU A 134 9.74 3.56 11.22
CA LEU A 134 9.46 2.19 11.68
C LEU A 134 9.15 2.17 13.17
N ARG A 135 9.94 2.90 13.97
CA ARG A 135 9.72 3.06 15.42
C ARG A 135 8.40 3.76 15.73
N MET A 136 8.02 4.78 14.97
CA MET A 136 6.72 5.46 15.14
C MET A 136 5.53 4.52 14.87
N CYS A 137 5.69 3.57 13.95
CA CYS A 137 4.61 2.67 13.56
C CYS A 137 4.57 1.36 14.34
N GLY A 138 5.65 1.01 15.06
CA GLY A 138 5.77 -0.28 15.74
C GLY A 138 5.81 -1.46 14.77
N VAL A 139 6.41 -1.28 13.57
CA VAL A 139 6.50 -2.32 12.53
C VAL A 139 7.95 -2.51 12.10
N SER A 140 8.27 -3.68 11.54
CA SER A 140 9.57 -3.94 10.91
C SER A 140 9.55 -3.64 9.41
N TYR A 141 10.73 -3.43 8.81
CA TYR A 141 10.84 -3.28 7.36
C TYR A 141 10.37 -4.54 6.61
N ALA A 142 10.56 -5.72 7.20
CA ALA A 142 10.12 -6.99 6.64
C ALA A 142 8.59 -7.11 6.58
N ASP A 143 7.87 -6.53 7.55
CA ASP A 143 6.39 -6.45 7.53
C ASP A 143 5.89 -5.63 6.34
N ILE A 144 6.63 -4.59 5.94
CA ILE A 144 6.23 -3.66 4.89
C ILE A 144 6.57 -4.22 3.51
N MET A 145 7.79 -4.74 3.37
CA MET A 145 8.27 -5.29 2.13
C MET A 145 7.79 -6.71 1.88
N GLY A 146 7.08 -7.34 2.84
CA GLY A 146 6.55 -8.70 2.75
C GLY A 146 7.64 -9.68 2.40
N GLY A 147 8.45 -10.04 3.39
CA GLY A 147 9.70 -10.79 3.26
C GLY A 147 9.68 -11.83 2.14
N ARG A 148 10.62 -11.72 1.19
CA ARG A 148 11.08 -12.86 0.41
C ARG A 148 11.65 -13.88 1.41
N ARG A 149 10.91 -14.95 1.65
CA ARG A 149 11.51 -16.25 1.92
C ARG A 149 11.45 -17.05 0.63
#